data_AF-A0ABD5RLD4-F1
#
_entry.id   AF-A0ABD5RLD4-F1
#
_cell.length_a   1.000
_cell.length_b   1.000
_cell.length_c   1.000
_cell.angle_alpha   90.00
_cell.angle_beta   90.00
_cell.angle_gamma   90.00
#
_symmetry.space_group_name_H-M   'P 1'
#
loop_
_entity.id
_entity.type
_entity.pdbx_description
1 polymer ?
#
loop_
_entity_poly.entity_id
_entity_poly.type
_entity_poly.pdbx_seq_one_letter_code
_entity_poly.pdbx_strand_id
1 'polypeptide(L)'
;MIRSRSGRLRPTDAPTIVRERDTKRLVAQTDISPTGAENFVDHDDLREQVVKLELFCLLHQPIIELNDGGWKSLNQMSDSQQCTALLSITMIERDIPLIIDQPEDVLGNQSIFLEVVSLLRDINHDHEIITATHNANIPVLGDAEQIIVMRSNGQEGFFRPYGWIDDHVTKNQTRDFLEGSEQAFRGRDDKYRQSDTVASPSLVKRFGSSTRD
;
A
#
# COMPACT_ATOMS: atom_id res chain seq x y z
N MET A 1 49.38 9.73 -9.45
CA MET A 1 48.62 10.97 -9.75
C MET A 1 47.91 10.77 -11.08
N ILE A 2 46.68 10.24 -11.08
CA ILE A 2 45.91 9.98 -12.31
C ILE A 2 45.21 11.29 -12.66
N ARG A 3 45.75 12.04 -13.63
CA ARG A 3 45.06 13.20 -14.20
C ARG A 3 43.96 12.68 -15.11
N SER A 4 42.71 12.83 -14.70
CA SER A 4 41.58 12.74 -15.62
C SER A 4 41.73 13.81 -16.70
N ARG A 5 41.96 13.38 -17.95
CA ARG A 5 42.01 14.23 -19.15
C ARG A 5 40.79 13.97 -20.04
N SER A 6 39.62 13.73 -19.45
CA SER A 6 38.38 13.49 -20.19
C SER A 6 37.76 14.82 -20.64
N GLY A 7 38.16 15.29 -21.83
CA GLY A 7 37.65 16.53 -22.39
C GLY A 7 36.49 16.39 -23.39
N ARG A 8 36.33 15.26 -24.10
CA ARG A 8 35.44 15.23 -25.28
C ARG A 8 34.73 13.92 -25.62
N LEU A 9 35.10 12.79 -25.02
CA LEU A 9 34.46 11.51 -25.31
C LEU A 9 33.18 11.38 -24.48
N ARG A 10 32.00 11.35 -25.12
CA ARG A 10 30.75 11.07 -24.39
C ARG A 10 30.73 9.58 -23.99
N PRO A 11 30.15 9.22 -22.84
CA PRO A 11 30.01 7.83 -22.43
C PRO A 11 29.32 6.94 -23.49
N THR A 12 28.45 7.52 -24.32
CA THR A 12 27.76 6.83 -25.42
C THR A 12 28.62 6.62 -26.68
N ASP A 13 29.67 7.42 -26.88
CA ASP A 13 30.54 7.28 -28.05
C ASP A 13 31.57 6.15 -27.86
N ALA A 14 31.96 5.85 -26.62
CA ALA A 14 32.98 4.84 -26.31
C ALA A 14 32.61 3.41 -26.79
N PRO A 15 31.38 2.89 -26.55
CA PRO A 15 30.92 1.62 -27.11
C PRO A 15 31.01 1.54 -28.64
N THR A 16 30.61 2.63 -29.31
CA THR A 16 30.60 2.73 -30.77
C THR A 16 32.02 2.70 -31.34
N ILE A 17 32.93 3.48 -30.75
CA ILE A 17 34.35 3.52 -31.13
C ILE A 17 35.02 2.15 -30.97
N VAL A 18 34.73 1.43 -29.88
CA VAL A 18 35.29 0.09 -29.63
C VAL A 18 34.71 -0.95 -30.61
N ARG A 19 33.42 -0.87 -30.94
CA ARG A 19 32.77 -1.76 -31.93
C ARG A 19 33.27 -1.55 -33.35
N GLU A 20 33.31 -0.31 -33.80
CA GLU A 20 33.70 0.07 -35.17
C GLU A 20 35.21 0.10 -35.37
N ARG A 21 35.97 -0.09 -34.29
CA ARG A 21 37.43 0.07 -34.24
C ARG A 21 37.91 1.43 -34.75
N ASP A 22 37.17 2.50 -34.43
CA ASP A 22 37.44 3.85 -34.91
C ASP A 22 38.53 4.56 -34.08
N THR A 23 39.78 4.10 -34.26
CA THR A 23 40.96 4.65 -33.57
C THR A 23 41.20 6.12 -33.89
N LYS A 24 40.81 6.58 -35.08
CA LYS A 24 40.94 7.99 -35.50
C LYS A 24 40.05 8.90 -34.66
N ARG A 25 38.79 8.52 -34.46
CA ARG A 25 37.85 9.26 -33.62
C ARG A 25 38.24 9.21 -32.14
N LEU A 26 38.81 8.10 -31.68
CA LEU A 26 39.37 7.99 -30.33
C LEU A 26 40.51 9.00 -30.11
N VAL A 27 41.50 9.04 -31.01
CA VAL A 27 42.64 9.98 -30.96
C VAL A 27 42.18 11.44 -31.12
N ALA A 28 41.13 11.70 -31.90
CA ALA A 28 40.61 13.06 -32.08
C ALA A 28 39.85 13.60 -30.85
N GLN A 29 39.25 12.71 -30.06
CA GLN A 29 38.40 13.07 -28.90
C GLN A 29 39.10 12.89 -27.56
N THR A 30 40.34 12.39 -27.56
CA THR A 30 41.13 12.09 -26.36
C THR A 30 42.60 12.46 -26.59
N ASP A 31 43.40 12.50 -25.52
CA ASP A 31 44.86 12.78 -25.61
C ASP A 31 45.70 11.49 -25.80
N ILE A 32 45.10 10.40 -26.30
CA ILE A 32 45.78 9.11 -26.41
C ILE A 32 46.61 9.07 -27.71
N SER A 33 47.81 8.48 -27.67
CA SER A 33 48.63 8.29 -28.88
C SER A 33 47.97 7.31 -29.85
N PRO A 34 48.29 7.35 -31.17
CA PRO A 34 47.77 6.40 -32.14
C PRO A 34 48.00 4.93 -31.74
N THR A 35 49.20 4.60 -31.27
CA THR A 35 49.53 3.26 -30.77
C THR A 35 48.76 2.92 -29.49
N GLY A 36 48.51 3.90 -28.62
CA GLY A 36 47.68 3.71 -27.43
C GLY A 36 46.21 3.48 -27.76
N ALA A 37 45.70 4.11 -28.83
CA ALA A 37 44.33 3.91 -29.31
C ALA A 37 44.14 2.52 -29.94
N GLU A 38 45.13 2.02 -30.68
CA GLU A 38 45.14 0.63 -31.19
C GLU A 38 45.11 -0.38 -30.05
N ASN A 39 46.03 -0.25 -29.09
CA ASN A 39 46.09 -1.13 -27.90
C ASN A 39 44.81 -1.07 -27.06
N PHE A 40 44.13 0.08 -27.02
CA PHE A 40 42.86 0.24 -26.32
C PHE A 40 41.74 -0.53 -27.02
N VAL A 41 41.53 -0.33 -28.32
CA VAL A 41 40.45 -0.97 -29.08
C VAL A 41 40.62 -2.49 -29.19
N ASP A 42 41.86 -2.96 -29.21
CA ASP A 42 42.19 -4.39 -29.32
C ASP A 42 42.33 -5.12 -27.98
N HIS A 43 42.10 -4.44 -26.85
CA HIS A 43 42.12 -5.10 -25.55
C HIS A 43 40.96 -6.11 -25.45
N ASP A 44 41.29 -7.38 -25.20
CA ASP A 44 40.31 -8.49 -25.25
C ASP A 44 39.11 -8.27 -24.30
N ASP A 45 39.37 -7.77 -23.08
CA ASP A 45 38.31 -7.51 -22.09
C ASP A 45 37.38 -6.33 -22.43
N LEU A 46 37.80 -5.40 -23.29
CA LEU A 46 37.05 -4.16 -23.54
C LEU A 46 35.73 -4.43 -24.26
N ARG A 47 35.68 -5.44 -25.13
CA ARG A 47 34.44 -5.87 -25.79
C ARG A 47 33.42 -6.38 -24.78
N GLU A 48 33.85 -7.21 -23.82
CA GLU A 48 32.97 -7.73 -22.78
C GLU A 48 32.50 -6.61 -21.84
N GLN A 49 33.38 -5.68 -21.47
CA GLN A 49 33.02 -4.53 -20.62
C GLN A 49 32.04 -3.56 -21.32
N VAL A 50 32.22 -3.31 -22.62
CA VAL A 50 31.27 -2.51 -23.41
C VAL A 50 29.90 -3.17 -23.45
N VAL A 51 29.85 -4.49 -23.66
CA VAL A 51 28.60 -5.25 -23.63
C VAL A 51 27.94 -5.16 -22.25
N LYS A 52 28.70 -5.27 -21.15
CA LYS A 52 28.17 -5.11 -19.78
C LYS A 52 27.58 -3.72 -19.52
N LEU A 53 28.20 -2.66 -20.06
CA LEU A 53 27.70 -1.28 -19.93
C LEU A 53 26.43 -1.04 -20.76
N GLU A 54 26.32 -1.64 -21.95
CA GLU A 54 25.12 -1.56 -22.78
C GLU A 54 23.96 -2.41 -22.23
N LEU A 55 24.27 -3.49 -21.52
CA LEU A 55 23.31 -4.33 -20.80
C LEU A 55 22.89 -3.74 -19.45
N PHE A 56 23.28 -2.50 -19.12
CA PHE A 56 22.87 -1.87 -17.87
C PHE A 56 21.37 -1.56 -17.91
N CYS A 57 20.57 -2.55 -17.50
CA CYS A 57 19.13 -2.39 -17.32
C CYS A 57 18.88 -1.38 -16.21
N LEU A 58 18.37 -0.20 -16.57
CA LEU A 58 17.72 0.69 -15.63
C LEU A 58 16.42 0.00 -15.18
N LEU A 59 16.49 -0.73 -14.09
CA LEU A 59 15.30 -1.21 -13.42
C LEU A 59 14.58 0.02 -12.86
N HIS A 60 13.41 0.34 -13.39
CA HIS A 60 12.56 1.37 -12.79
C HIS A 60 12.16 0.89 -11.39
N GLN A 61 12.64 1.58 -10.37
CA GLN A 61 12.18 1.38 -9.00
C GLN A 61 11.04 2.35 -8.74
N PRO A 62 9.80 1.88 -8.55
CA PRO A 62 8.71 2.77 -8.19
C PRO A 62 8.99 3.39 -6.83
N ILE A 63 8.90 4.71 -6.76
CA ILE A 63 8.95 5.44 -5.49
C ILE A 63 7.52 5.55 -4.99
N ILE A 64 7.21 4.88 -3.88
CA ILE A 64 5.90 4.91 -3.25
C ILE A 64 6.02 5.78 -1.99
N GLU A 65 5.21 6.83 -1.94
CA GLU A 65 5.10 7.72 -0.79
C GLU A 65 3.63 7.82 -0.37
N LEU A 66 3.39 7.79 0.95
CA LEU A 66 2.08 7.96 1.56
C LEU A 66 2.04 9.31 2.25
N ASN A 67 0.91 10.02 2.14
CA ASN A 67 0.68 11.29 2.81
C ASN A 67 -0.44 11.15 3.85
N ASP A 68 -0.06 10.98 5.10
CA ASP A 68 -0.96 10.83 6.26
C ASP A 68 -0.79 11.97 7.29
N GLY A 69 -0.44 13.17 6.81
CA GLY A 69 0.03 14.29 7.64
C GLY A 69 1.50 14.65 7.38
N GLY A 70 2.15 13.93 6.47
CA GLY A 70 3.47 14.21 5.91
C GLY A 70 3.85 13.11 4.93
N TRP A 71 4.70 13.44 3.95
CA TRP A 71 5.19 12.45 2.97
C TRP A 71 6.18 11.51 3.64
N LYS A 72 5.92 10.20 3.53
CA LYS A 72 6.80 9.13 4.01
C LYS A 72 7.08 8.16 2.89
N SER A 73 8.34 7.78 2.71
CA SER A 73 8.71 6.71 1.77
C SER A 73 8.36 5.33 2.35
N LEU A 74 8.18 4.33 1.48
CA LEU A 74 7.82 2.95 1.88
C LEU A 74 8.69 2.38 3.02
N ASN A 75 10.00 2.68 3.00
CA ASN A 75 10.97 2.23 4.00
C ASN A 75 10.81 2.88 5.39
N GLN A 76 10.01 3.95 5.49
CA GLN A 76 9.74 4.70 6.71
C GLN A 76 8.30 4.51 7.22
N MET A 77 7.48 3.77 6.46
CA MET A 77 6.10 3.45 6.82
C MET A 77 6.06 2.33 7.87
N SER A 78 5.06 2.35 8.74
CA SER A 78 4.68 1.20 9.55
C SER A 78 4.04 0.10 8.70
N ASP A 79 3.97 -1.12 9.21
CA ASP A 79 3.33 -2.25 8.51
C ASP A 79 1.88 -1.92 8.09
N SER A 80 1.13 -1.24 8.97
CA SER A 80 -0.22 -0.78 8.66
C SER A 80 -0.24 0.25 7.52
N GLN A 81 0.68 1.23 7.52
CA GLN A 81 0.77 2.22 6.44
C GLN A 81 1.18 1.58 5.11
N GLN A 82 2.10 0.61 5.13
CA GLN A 82 2.50 -0.13 3.94
C GLN A 82 1.34 -0.94 3.37
N CYS A 83 0.57 -1.62 4.23
CA CYS A 83 -0.61 -2.37 3.83
C CYS A 83 -1.67 -1.45 3.19
N THR A 84 -1.97 -0.31 3.82
CA THR A 84 -2.92 0.67 3.27
C THR A 84 -2.45 1.25 1.93
N ALA A 85 -1.16 1.57 1.81
CA ALA A 85 -0.59 2.06 0.55
C ALA A 85 -0.70 1.00 -0.55
N LEU A 86 -0.39 -0.27 -0.24
CA LEU A 86 -0.51 -1.37 -1.17
C LEU A 86 -1.96 -1.59 -1.61
N LEU A 87 -2.89 -1.66 -0.65
CA LEU A 87 -4.33 -1.78 -0.93
C LEU A 87 -4.83 -0.64 -1.83
N SER A 88 -4.44 0.59 -1.52
CA SER A 88 -4.81 1.77 -2.32
C SER A 88 -4.28 1.66 -3.76
N ILE A 89 -3.07 1.13 -3.95
CA ILE A 89 -2.49 0.90 -5.29
C ILE A 89 -3.22 -0.22 -6.02
N THR A 90 -3.48 -1.35 -5.37
CA THR A 90 -4.17 -2.50 -6.01
C THR A 90 -5.61 -2.16 -6.41
N MET A 91 -6.20 -1.18 -5.75
CA MET A 91 -7.54 -0.67 -6.03
C MET A 91 -7.61 0.30 -7.23
N ILE A 92 -6.46 0.70 -7.79
CA ILE A 92 -6.44 1.56 -9.00
C ILE A 92 -6.85 0.75 -10.24
N GLU A 93 -6.43 -0.51 -10.33
CA GLU A 93 -6.72 -1.40 -11.45
C GLU A 93 -8.06 -2.12 -11.23
N ARG A 94 -9.10 -1.67 -11.95
CA ARG A 94 -10.49 -2.07 -11.70
C ARG A 94 -10.95 -3.30 -12.48
N ASP A 95 -10.24 -3.66 -13.55
CA ASP A 95 -10.63 -4.73 -14.48
C ASP A 95 -10.27 -6.16 -13.99
N ILE A 96 -9.63 -6.28 -12.82
CA ILE A 96 -9.14 -7.55 -12.28
C ILE A 96 -9.73 -7.74 -10.88
N PRO A 97 -10.42 -8.86 -10.57
CA PRO A 97 -11.00 -9.07 -9.25
C PRO A 97 -9.92 -9.06 -8.16
N LEU A 98 -10.17 -8.31 -7.08
CA LEU A 98 -9.26 -8.17 -5.95
C LEU A 98 -9.64 -9.16 -4.85
N ILE A 99 -8.74 -10.09 -4.52
CA ILE A 99 -8.93 -11.06 -3.44
C ILE A 99 -8.08 -10.63 -2.24
N ILE A 100 -8.70 -10.44 -1.08
CA ILE A 100 -8.04 -9.97 0.14
C ILE A 100 -8.34 -10.94 1.29
N ASP A 101 -7.31 -11.60 1.80
CA ASP A 101 -7.43 -12.46 2.97
C ASP A 101 -7.00 -11.69 4.23
N GLN A 102 -7.91 -11.59 5.20
CA GLN A 102 -7.70 -11.00 6.52
C GLN A 102 -6.93 -9.66 6.49
N PRO A 103 -7.44 -8.62 5.80
CA PRO A 103 -6.79 -7.31 5.80
C PRO A 103 -6.61 -6.72 7.21
N GLU A 104 -7.43 -7.14 8.17
CA GLU A 104 -7.38 -6.72 9.58
C GLU A 104 -6.19 -7.25 10.39
N ASP A 105 -5.45 -8.25 9.92
CA ASP A 105 -4.34 -8.81 10.70
C ASP A 105 -3.13 -7.86 10.71
N VAL A 106 -2.97 -7.07 9.64
CA VAL A 106 -1.90 -6.07 9.49
C VAL A 106 -2.40 -4.66 9.85
N LEU A 107 -3.72 -4.44 9.78
CA LEU A 107 -4.37 -3.16 10.01
C LEU A 107 -5.10 -3.15 11.35
N GLY A 108 -4.74 -2.22 12.24
CA GLY A 108 -5.48 -2.05 13.50
C GLY A 108 -6.95 -1.69 13.26
N ASN A 109 -7.84 -1.99 14.23
CA ASN A 109 -9.28 -1.74 14.12
C ASN A 109 -9.65 -0.30 13.72
N GLN A 110 -8.87 0.69 14.16
CA GLN A 110 -9.07 2.09 13.77
C GLN A 110 -8.77 2.32 12.28
N SER A 111 -7.68 1.75 11.77
CA SER A 111 -7.29 1.83 10.36
C SER A 111 -8.26 1.06 9.46
N ILE A 112 -8.77 -0.09 9.91
CA ILE A 112 -9.82 -0.83 9.17
C ILE A 112 -11.03 0.06 8.91
N PHE A 113 -11.52 0.77 9.93
CA PHE A 113 -12.68 1.63 9.76
C PHE A 113 -12.39 2.88 8.92
N LEU A 114 -11.26 3.55 9.16
CA LEU A 114 -10.98 4.83 8.50
C LEU A 114 -10.48 4.66 7.07
N GLU A 115 -9.67 3.64 6.82
CA GLU A 115 -8.95 3.47 5.56
C GLU A 115 -9.62 2.40 4.69
N VAL A 116 -9.78 1.18 5.20
CA VAL A 116 -10.32 0.06 4.40
C VAL A 116 -11.79 0.25 4.07
N VAL A 117 -12.63 0.55 5.07
CA VAL A 117 -14.07 0.73 4.83
C VAL A 117 -14.34 1.92 3.89
N SER A 118 -13.59 3.02 4.03
CA SER A 118 -13.71 4.15 3.09
C SER A 118 -13.32 3.75 1.68
N LEU A 119 -12.18 3.07 1.52
CA LEU A 119 -11.71 2.60 0.22
C LEU A 119 -12.72 1.66 -0.45
N LEU A 120 -13.23 0.66 0.28
CA LEU A 120 -14.22 -0.29 -0.24
C LEU A 120 -15.47 0.41 -0.76
N ARG A 121 -15.97 1.42 -0.03
CA ARG A 121 -17.16 2.19 -0.42
C ARG A 121 -16.93 3.06 -1.66
N ASP A 122 -15.73 3.59 -1.86
CA ASP A 122 -15.40 4.41 -3.03
C ASP A 122 -15.27 3.60 -4.32
N ILE A 123 -15.14 2.27 -4.20
CA ILE A 123 -14.77 1.38 -5.32
C ILE A 123 -15.93 0.48 -5.76
N ASN A 124 -16.91 0.26 -4.87
CA ASN A 124 -17.91 -0.82 -4.87
C ASN A 124 -18.78 -0.99 -6.15
N HIS A 125 -18.62 -0.16 -7.19
CA HIS A 125 -19.42 -0.26 -8.42
C HIS A 125 -18.62 -0.63 -9.67
N ASP A 126 -17.30 -0.43 -9.69
CA ASP A 126 -16.49 -0.63 -10.88
C ASP A 126 -15.43 -1.73 -10.72
N HIS A 127 -15.32 -2.35 -9.55
CA HIS A 127 -14.27 -3.33 -9.23
C HIS A 127 -14.82 -4.43 -8.31
N GLU A 128 -14.66 -5.69 -8.69
CA GLU A 128 -15.08 -6.83 -7.87
C GLU A 128 -14.05 -7.10 -6.76
N ILE A 129 -14.51 -7.11 -5.51
CA ILE A 129 -13.67 -7.36 -4.33
C ILE A 129 -14.22 -8.56 -3.56
N ILE A 130 -13.37 -9.56 -3.34
CA ILE A 130 -13.68 -10.74 -2.53
C ILE A 130 -12.78 -10.70 -1.31
N THR A 131 -13.37 -10.60 -0.12
CA THR A 131 -12.60 -10.56 1.13
C THR A 131 -13.03 -11.64 2.11
N ALA A 132 -12.05 -12.30 2.71
CA ALA A 132 -12.22 -13.17 3.86
C ALA A 132 -11.85 -12.39 5.11
N THR A 133 -12.77 -12.28 6.07
CA THR A 133 -12.55 -11.46 7.26
C THR A 133 -13.34 -12.00 8.45
N HIS A 134 -12.82 -11.74 9.64
CA HIS A 134 -13.52 -11.94 10.91
C HIS A 134 -13.95 -10.62 11.55
N ASN A 135 -13.67 -9.48 10.92
CA ASN A 135 -14.01 -8.16 11.43
C ASN A 135 -15.35 -7.68 10.88
N ALA A 136 -16.34 -7.47 11.76
CA ALA A 136 -17.68 -7.00 11.38
C ALA A 136 -17.69 -5.68 10.60
N ASN A 137 -16.71 -4.81 10.83
CA ASN A 137 -16.66 -3.50 10.18
C ASN A 137 -16.50 -3.61 8.66
N ILE A 138 -15.79 -4.63 8.17
CA ILE A 138 -15.55 -4.78 6.73
C ILE A 138 -16.84 -5.10 5.97
N PRO A 139 -17.56 -6.21 6.23
CA PRO A 139 -18.75 -6.54 5.45
C PRO A 139 -19.97 -5.69 5.83
N VAL A 140 -20.06 -5.19 7.07
CA VAL A 140 -21.24 -4.43 7.53
C VAL A 140 -21.11 -2.94 7.22
N LEU A 141 -19.97 -2.32 7.52
CA LEU A 141 -19.78 -0.88 7.30
C LEU A 141 -19.22 -0.56 5.92
N GLY A 142 -18.53 -1.53 5.30
CA GLY A 142 -18.10 -1.49 3.90
C GLY A 142 -19.22 -1.78 2.89
N ASP A 143 -20.44 -2.04 3.35
CA ASP A 143 -21.64 -2.24 2.50
C ASP A 143 -21.48 -3.39 1.50
N ALA A 144 -21.13 -4.57 2.01
CA ALA A 144 -20.93 -5.75 1.17
C ALA A 144 -22.24 -6.18 0.51
N GLU A 145 -22.22 -6.24 -0.83
CA GLU A 145 -23.37 -6.67 -1.63
C GLU A 145 -23.74 -8.13 -1.37
N GLN A 146 -22.73 -8.99 -1.15
CA GLN A 146 -22.92 -10.40 -0.88
C GLN A 146 -22.06 -10.86 0.29
N ILE A 147 -22.67 -11.57 1.23
CA ILE A 147 -21.99 -12.18 2.38
C ILE A 147 -22.19 -13.69 2.33
N ILE A 148 -21.08 -14.42 2.51
CA ILE A 148 -21.06 -15.87 2.60
C ILE A 148 -20.56 -16.25 3.99
N VAL A 149 -21.45 -16.78 4.83
CA VAL A 149 -21.08 -17.20 6.19
C VAL A 149 -20.50 -18.60 6.14
N MET A 150 -19.19 -18.68 6.37
CA MET A 150 -18.41 -19.92 6.48
C MET A 150 -18.50 -20.48 7.90
N ARG A 151 -18.67 -21.80 8.01
CA ARG A 151 -18.64 -22.55 9.28
C ARG A 151 -17.76 -23.78 9.13
N SER A 152 -17.32 -24.33 10.26
CA SER A 152 -16.57 -25.58 10.33
C SER A 152 -17.09 -26.43 11.48
N ASN A 153 -17.15 -27.74 11.26
CA ASN A 153 -17.39 -28.73 12.32
C ASN A 153 -16.08 -29.34 12.87
N GLY A 154 -14.93 -28.79 12.47
CA GLY A 154 -13.60 -29.29 12.82
C GLY A 154 -13.08 -30.41 11.90
N GLN A 155 -13.90 -30.94 10.99
CA GLN A 155 -13.49 -31.91 9.97
C GLN A 155 -13.67 -31.34 8.56
N GLU A 156 -14.76 -30.62 8.32
CA GLU A 156 -15.11 -30.04 7.04
C GLU A 156 -15.64 -28.62 7.22
N GLY A 157 -15.29 -27.76 6.26
CA GLY A 157 -15.88 -26.44 6.10
C GLY A 157 -17.19 -26.53 5.32
N PHE A 158 -18.19 -25.79 5.75
CA PHE A 158 -19.47 -25.67 5.04
C PHE A 158 -19.95 -24.22 5.10
N PHE A 159 -20.76 -23.81 4.14
CA PHE A 159 -21.35 -22.48 4.12
C PHE A 159 -22.86 -22.55 4.37
N ARG A 160 -23.40 -21.52 5.02
CA ARG A 160 -24.83 -21.24 5.17
C ARG A 160 -25.28 -20.28 4.05
N PRO A 161 -26.59 -20.06 3.84
CA PRO A 161 -27.06 -19.36 2.64
C PRO A 161 -26.40 -17.99 2.48
N TYR A 162 -25.98 -17.73 1.25
CA TYR A 162 -25.46 -16.45 0.78
C TYR A 162 -26.61 -15.45 0.69
N GLY A 163 -26.31 -14.17 0.92
CA GLY A 163 -27.28 -13.12 0.69
C GLY A 163 -26.71 -11.74 0.92
N TRP A 164 -27.55 -10.76 0.65
CA TRP A 164 -27.27 -9.35 0.82
C TRP A 164 -27.20 -9.00 2.30
N ILE A 165 -26.34 -8.06 2.69
CA ILE A 165 -26.28 -7.59 4.08
C ILE A 165 -27.62 -7.04 4.58
N ASP A 166 -28.47 -6.57 3.67
CA ASP A 166 -29.80 -6.04 3.97
C ASP A 166 -30.87 -7.10 4.20
N ASP A 167 -30.67 -8.34 3.76
CA ASP A 167 -31.62 -9.41 4.02
C ASP A 167 -31.67 -9.76 5.51
N HIS A 168 -32.88 -9.96 6.03
CA HIS A 168 -33.09 -10.22 7.45
C HIS A 168 -32.40 -11.52 7.91
N VAL A 169 -32.33 -12.55 7.04
CA VAL A 169 -31.66 -13.81 7.39
C VAL A 169 -30.16 -13.60 7.45
N THR A 170 -29.56 -12.99 6.43
CA THR A 170 -28.13 -12.68 6.39
C THR A 170 -27.71 -11.77 7.54
N LYS A 171 -28.43 -10.67 7.78
CA LYS A 171 -28.14 -9.70 8.85
C LYS A 171 -28.06 -10.37 10.23
N ASN A 172 -29.04 -11.22 10.55
CA ASN A 172 -29.03 -11.96 11.82
C ASN A 172 -27.86 -12.95 11.89
N GLN A 173 -27.57 -13.68 10.82
CA GLN A 173 -26.45 -14.63 10.82
C GLN A 173 -25.09 -13.95 10.92
N THR A 174 -24.88 -12.85 10.19
CA THR A 174 -23.66 -12.03 10.24
C THR A 174 -23.46 -11.48 11.64
N ARG A 175 -24.50 -10.91 12.27
CA ARG A 175 -24.45 -10.46 13.66
C ARG A 175 -24.07 -11.62 14.59
N ASP A 176 -24.79 -12.74 14.51
CA ASP A 176 -24.55 -13.85 15.44
C ASP A 176 -23.15 -14.45 15.27
N PHE A 177 -22.56 -14.41 14.07
CA PHE A 177 -21.22 -14.93 13.81
C PHE A 177 -20.10 -13.95 14.19
N LEU A 178 -20.22 -12.67 13.79
CA LEU A 178 -19.16 -11.67 13.98
C LEU A 178 -19.25 -10.95 15.34
N GLU A 179 -20.45 -10.79 15.90
CA GLU A 179 -20.69 -10.19 17.23
C GLU A 179 -20.98 -11.24 18.31
N GLY A 180 -21.10 -12.51 17.93
CA GLY A 180 -21.33 -13.66 18.81
C GLY A 180 -22.80 -13.87 19.23
N SER A 181 -23.54 -12.81 19.55
CA SER A 181 -25.00 -12.85 19.78
C SER A 181 -25.63 -11.47 19.87
N GLU A 182 -26.96 -11.38 19.70
CA GLU A 182 -27.73 -10.16 19.98
C GLU A 182 -27.50 -9.63 21.41
N GLN A 183 -27.35 -10.52 22.39
CA GLN A 183 -27.10 -10.14 23.78
C GLN A 183 -25.72 -9.50 23.95
N ALA A 184 -24.70 -10.06 23.30
CA ALA A 184 -23.34 -9.50 23.34
C ALA A 184 -23.28 -8.13 22.66
N PHE A 185 -23.96 -7.98 21.52
CA PHE A 185 -24.07 -6.71 20.81
C PHE A 185 -24.75 -5.63 21.67
N ARG A 186 -25.95 -5.91 22.21
CA ARG A 186 -26.66 -4.96 23.08
C ARG A 186 -25.88 -4.65 24.36
N GLY A 187 -25.22 -5.65 24.95
CA GLY A 187 -24.40 -5.44 26.14
C GLY A 187 -23.22 -4.49 25.91
N ARG A 188 -22.66 -4.44 24.69
CA ARG A 188 -21.65 -3.43 24.29
C ARG A 188 -22.30 -2.04 24.15
N ASP A 189 -23.40 -1.94 23.41
CA ASP A 189 -24.14 -0.68 23.19
C ASP A 189 -24.57 -0.04 24.53
N ASP A 190 -25.13 -0.84 25.44
CA ASP A 190 -25.57 -0.37 26.76
C ASP A 190 -24.40 0.19 27.60
N LYS A 191 -23.22 -0.44 27.55
CA LYS A 191 -22.03 0.05 28.26
C LYS A 191 -21.54 1.38 27.70
N TYR A 192 -21.54 1.57 26.37
CA TYR A 192 -21.11 2.81 25.75
C TYR A 192 -22.13 3.95 25.96
N ARG A 193 -23.43 3.66 25.90
CA ARG A 193 -24.48 4.66 26.19
C ARG A 193 -24.49 5.13 27.64
N GLN A 194 -24.15 4.27 28.60
CA GLN A 194 -24.05 4.66 30.00
C GLN A 194 -22.93 5.69 30.25
N SER A 195 -21.82 5.62 29.50
CA SER A 195 -20.74 6.63 29.58
C SER A 195 -21.13 8.00 29.01
N ASP A 196 -22.05 8.08 28.04
CA ASP A 196 -22.47 9.35 27.43
C ASP A 196 -23.45 10.17 28.30
N THR A 197 -24.00 9.55 29.35
CA THR A 197 -24.98 10.22 30.24
C THR A 197 -24.33 11.10 31.33
N VAL A 198 -22.99 11.11 31.47
CA VAL A 198 -22.29 11.86 32.55
C VAL A 198 -21.83 13.27 32.15
N ALA A 199 -22.07 13.72 30.91
CA ALA A 199 -21.67 15.06 30.45
C ALA A 199 -22.85 15.96 30.08
N SER A 200 -23.73 16.25 31.03
CA SER A 200 -24.58 17.46 30.98
C SER A 200 -23.98 18.53 31.92
N PRO A 201 -23.47 19.66 31.41
CA PRO A 201 -22.93 20.72 32.26
C PRO A 201 -24.09 21.52 32.87
N SER A 202 -24.63 21.07 33.99
CA SER A 202 -25.53 21.89 34.81
C SER A 202 -24.72 22.96 35.54
N LEU A 203 -24.74 24.16 34.94
CA LEU A 203 -24.83 25.45 35.60
C LEU A 203 -23.80 25.76 36.69
N VAL A 204 -22.72 26.41 36.23
CA VAL A 204 -22.02 27.54 36.84
C VAL A 204 -22.71 28.06 38.12
N LYS A 205 -22.25 27.62 39.30
CA LYS A 205 -22.39 28.41 40.53
C LYS A 205 -21.48 29.62 40.38
N ARG A 206 -22.06 30.75 39.96
CA ARG A 206 -21.45 32.07 40.03
C ARG A 206 -20.97 32.33 41.46
N PHE A 207 -19.65 32.42 41.62
CA PHE A 207 -19.02 33.06 42.75
C PHE A 207 -19.09 34.59 42.60
N GLY A 208 -19.38 35.28 43.71
CA GLY A 208 -19.38 36.75 43.87
C GLY A 208 -20.79 37.35 43.91
N SER A 209 -21.19 38.20 44.87
CA SER A 209 -20.47 38.96 45.90
C SER A 209 -21.48 39.63 46.87
N SER A 210 -21.13 39.68 48.16
CA SER A 210 -21.31 40.77 49.15
C SER A 210 -22.54 41.70 49.12
N THR A 211 -23.31 41.72 50.23
CA THR A 211 -23.67 42.90 51.09
C THR A 211 -24.55 42.40 52.26
N ARG A 212 -24.17 42.62 53.54
CA ARG A 212 -24.78 43.57 54.52
C ARG A 212 -26.32 43.48 54.57
N ASP A 213 -26.98 43.20 55.69
CA ASP A 213 -26.80 43.70 57.07
C ASP A 213 -26.96 42.61 58.16
#